data_AF-A0A6V8Q1B8-F1
#
_entry.id   AF-A0A6V8Q1B8-F1
#
_cell.length_a   1.000
_cell.length_b   1.000
_cell.length_c   1.000
_cell.angle_alpha   90.00
_cell.angle_beta   90.00
_cell.angle_gamma   90.00
#
_symmetry.space_group_name_H-M   'P 1'
#
loop_
_entity.id
_entity.type
_entity.pdbx_description
1 polymer ?
#
loop_
_entity_poly.entity_id
_entity_poly.type
_entity_poly.pdbx_seq_one_letter_code
_entity_poly.pdbx_strand_id
1 'polypeptide(L)' 'TQVEILEELKKLTIPERLTIVEVVLRLIREDLEHGQPLSWTERKRQLATAAEALLPDYAEGGEMTIFTALDSEDFYASG' A
#
# COMPACT_ATOMS: atom_id res chain seq x y z
N THR A 1 -19.77 -18.87 -21.34
CA THR A 1 -18.99 -18.37 -20.19
C THR A 1 -19.71 -18.51 -18.86
N GLN A 2 -20.72 -17.71 -18.48
CA GLN A 2 -21.37 -17.88 -17.15
C GLN A 2 -22.14 -19.19 -16.98
N VAL A 3 -22.88 -19.59 -18.02
CA VAL A 3 -23.66 -20.83 -18.01
C VAL A 3 -22.76 -22.06 -17.85
N GLU A 4 -21.61 -22.08 -18.53
CA GLU A 4 -20.64 -23.17 -18.43
C GLU A 4 -20.06 -23.30 -17.02
N ILE A 5 -19.75 -22.19 -16.34
CA ILE A 5 -19.27 -22.20 -14.95
C ILE A 5 -20.32 -22.83 -14.02
N LEU A 6 -21.60 -22.49 -14.21
CA LEU A 6 -22.67 -23.06 -13.41
C LEU A 6 -22.87 -24.56 -13.69
N GLU A 7 -22.72 -25.00 -14.93
CA GLU A 7 -22.78 -26.42 -15.28
C GLU A 7 -21.60 -27.22 -14.69
N GLU A 8 -20.39 -26.67 -14.67
CA GLU A 8 -19.25 -27.32 -14.00
C GLU A 8 -19.44 -27.40 -12.48
N LEU A 9 -19.95 -26.34 -11.84
CA LEU A 9 -20.26 -26.37 -10.41
C LEU A 9 -21.32 -27.43 -10.07
N LYS A 10 -22.28 -27.68 -10.97
CA LYS A 10 -23.29 -28.73 -10.79
C LYS A 10 -22.72 -30.16 -10.81
N LYS A 11 -21.52 -30.37 -11.36
CA LYS A 11 -20.86 -31.69 -11.35
C LYS A 11 -20.19 -32.01 -10.02
N LEU A 12 -19.93 -31.00 -9.19
CA LEU A 12 -19.29 -31.14 -7.89
C LEU A 12 -20.28 -31.52 -6.79
N THR A 13 -19.76 -32.11 -5.71
CA THR A 13 -20.51 -32.38 -4.49
C THR A 13 -20.85 -31.08 -3.75
N ILE A 14 -21.85 -31.12 -2.88
CA ILE A 14 -22.27 -29.94 -2.09
C ILE A 14 -21.12 -29.35 -1.26
N PRO A 15 -20.27 -30.15 -0.55
CA PRO A 15 -19.13 -29.60 0.17
C PRO A 15 -18.14 -28.86 -0.72
N GLU A 16 -17.81 -29.41 -1.90
CA GLU A 16 -16.88 -28.77 -2.84
C GLU A 16 -17.44 -27.45 -3.38
N ARG A 17 -18.75 -27.39 -3.66
CA ARG A 17 -19.40 -26.13 -4.06
C ARG A 17 -19.30 -25.07 -2.97
N LEU A 18 -19.49 -25.44 -1.70
CA LEU A 18 -19.35 -24.52 -0.57
C LEU A 18 -17.93 -23.98 -0.45
N THR A 19 -16.92 -24.86 -0.58
CA THR A 19 -15.50 -24.44 -0.58
C THR A 19 -15.22 -23.43 -1.70
N ILE A 20 -15.71 -23.69 -2.91
CA ILE A 20 -15.51 -22.76 -4.03
C ILE A 20 -16.19 -21.41 -3.77
N VAL A 21 -17.43 -21.41 -3.28
CA VAL A 21 -18.15 -20.17 -2.94
C VAL A 21 -17.39 -19.37 -1.89
N GLU A 22 -16.83 -20.02 -0.87
CA GLU A 22 -16.03 -19.35 0.16
C GLU A 22 -14.76 -18.71 -0.41
N VAL A 23 -14.03 -19.45 -1.26
CA VAL A 23 -12.81 -18.95 -1.91
C VAL A 23 -13.15 -17.76 -2.82
N VAL A 24 -14.20 -17.87 -3.64
CA VAL A 24 -14.61 -16.78 -4.53
C VAL A 24 -15.04 -15.54 -3.73
N LEU A 25 -15.79 -15.71 -2.65
CA LEU A 25 -16.16 -14.60 -1.77
C LEU A 25 -14.95 -13.94 -1.12
N ARG A 26 -13.94 -14.72 -0.73
CA ARG A 26 -12.70 -14.18 -0.16
C ARG A 26 -11.94 -13.34 -1.18
N LEU A 27 -11.77 -13.84 -2.40
CA LEU A 27 -11.12 -13.11 -3.48
C LEU A 27 -11.85 -11.79 -3.80
N ILE A 28 -13.18 -11.81 -3.85
CA ILE A 28 -13.96 -10.58 -4.05
C ILE A 28 -13.71 -9.57 -2.92
N ARG A 29 -13.61 -10.02 -1.66
CA ARG A 29 -13.30 -9.13 -0.54
C ARG A 29 -11.90 -8.56 -0.64
N GLU A 30 -10.91 -9.39 -0.97
CA GLU A 30 -9.54 -8.95 -1.20
C GLU A 30 -9.49 -7.91 -2.33
N ASP A 31 -10.15 -8.15 -3.45
CA ASP A 31 -10.22 -7.18 -4.56
C ASP A 31 -10.89 -5.86 -4.14
N LEU A 32 -11.93 -5.93 -3.30
CA LEU A 32 -12.57 -4.73 -2.74
C LEU A 32 -11.65 -3.99 -1.77
N GLU A 33 -10.85 -4.69 -0.96
CA GLU A 33 -9.88 -4.09 -0.04
C GLU A 33 -8.70 -3.46 -0.78
N HIS A 34 -8.19 -4.10 -1.84
CA HIS A 34 -7.10 -3.57 -2.66
C HIS A 34 -7.56 -2.48 -3.65
N GLY A 35 -8.83 -2.51 -4.07
CA GLY A 35 -9.41 -1.55 -5.01
C GLY A 35 -9.99 -0.29 -4.35
N GLN A 36 -10.16 -0.28 -3.03
CA GLN A 36 -10.60 0.92 -2.33
C GLN A 36 -9.41 1.85 -2.07
N PRO A 37 -9.47 3.13 -2.53
CA PRO A 37 -8.48 4.10 -2.11
C PRO A 37 -8.52 4.15 -0.59
N LEU A 38 -7.33 3.96 0.03
CA LEU A 38 -7.17 4.07 1.48
C LEU A 38 -7.98 5.28 1.96
N SER A 39 -8.79 5.08 2.99
CA SER A 39 -9.43 6.18 3.70
C SER A 39 -8.39 7.28 3.93
N TRP A 40 -8.77 8.55 3.75
CA TRP A 40 -7.86 9.67 3.95
C TRP A 40 -7.07 9.57 5.27
N THR A 41 -7.72 9.06 6.32
CA THR A 41 -7.11 8.79 7.62
C THR A 41 -6.00 7.74 7.56
N GLU A 42 -6.24 6.64 6.85
CA GLU A 42 -5.27 5.55 6.70
C GLU A 42 -4.09 5.97 5.82
N ARG A 43 -4.37 6.68 4.72
CA ARG A 43 -3.33 7.27 3.87
C ARG A 43 -2.45 8.24 4.67
N LYS A 44 -3.07 9.09 5.49
CA LYS A 44 -2.34 10.04 6.35
C LYS A 44 -1.47 9.32 7.38
N ARG A 45 -1.98 8.23 7.98
CA ARG A 45 -1.21 7.40 8.92
C ARG A 45 0.03 6.79 8.25
N GLN A 46 -0.14 6.19 7.07
CA GLN A 46 0.99 5.58 6.34
C GLN A 46 2.04 6.62 5.92
N LEU A 47 1.61 7.80 5.47
CA LEU A 47 2.52 8.91 5.15
C LEU A 47 3.29 9.39 6.38
N ALA A 48 2.63 9.49 7.54
CA ALA A 48 3.30 9.86 8.78
C ALA A 48 4.35 8.82 9.20
N THR A 49 4.00 7.54 9.15
CA THR A 49 4.95 6.45 9.45
C THR A 49 6.14 6.45 8.50
N ALA A 50 5.92 6.65 7.19
CA ALA A 50 7.00 6.74 6.22
C ALA A 50 7.90 7.97 6.46
N ALA A 51 7.31 9.12 6.80
CA ALA A 51 8.07 10.33 7.13
C ALA A 51 8.91 10.16 8.40
N GLU A 52 8.36 9.51 9.44
CA GLU A 52 9.10 9.19 10.67
C GLU A 52 10.26 8.23 10.40
N ALA A 53 10.06 7.24 9.53
CA ALA A 53 11.10 6.28 9.16
C ALA A 53 12.27 6.92 8.40
N LEU A 54 11.98 7.94 7.57
CA LEU A 54 13.00 8.67 6.79
C LEU A 54 13.65 9.83 7.56
N LEU A 55 13.12 10.21 8.73
CA LEU A 55 13.64 11.31 9.53
C LEU A 55 15.16 11.23 9.81
N PRO A 56 15.76 10.06 10.09
CA PRO A 56 17.21 9.94 10.28
C PRO A 56 18.03 10.29 9.04
N ASP A 57 17.52 10.00 7.83
CA ASP A 57 18.23 10.27 6.57
C ASP A 57 18.35 11.76 6.30
N TYR A 58 17.40 12.55 6.81
CA TYR A 58 17.36 14.01 6.77
C TYR A 58 18.06 14.69 7.96
N ALA A 59 18.58 13.93 8.93
CA ALA A 59 19.39 14.52 9.99
C ALA A 59 20.68 15.12 9.41
N GLU A 60 21.28 16.11 10.08
CA GLU A 60 22.52 16.75 9.64
C GLU A 60 23.66 15.73 9.54
N GLY A 61 24.27 15.62 8.35
CA GLY A 61 25.27 14.58 8.04
C GLY A 61 24.69 13.20 7.71
N GLY A 62 23.36 13.07 7.69
CA GLY A 62 22.64 11.89 7.18
C GLY A 62 22.77 11.74 5.67
N GLU A 63 22.33 10.60 5.12
CA GLU A 63 22.51 10.25 3.71
C GLU A 63 21.99 11.34 2.75
N MET A 64 20.87 11.99 3.09
CA MET A 64 20.27 13.03 2.25
C MET A 64 20.86 14.42 2.48
N THR A 65 21.61 14.66 3.56
CA THR A 65 22.18 15.98 3.92
C THR A 65 23.71 16.00 3.90
N ILE A 66 24.36 14.88 3.57
CA ILE A 66 25.83 14.77 3.54
C ILE A 66 26.48 15.81 2.61
N PHE A 67 25.78 16.22 1.54
CA PHE A 67 26.25 17.24 0.61
C PHE A 67 25.82 18.66 0.99
N THR A 68 24.74 18.83 1.76
CA THR A 68 24.30 20.17 2.20
C THR A 68 25.18 20.75 3.29
N ALA A 69 25.85 19.89 4.07
CA ALA A 69 26.86 20.33 5.05
C ALA A 69 28.12 20.93 4.41
N LEU A 70 28.41 20.58 3.14
CA LEU A 70 29.56 21.11 2.39
C LEU A 70 29.26 22.45 1.71
N ASP A 71 27.98 22.77 1.53
CA ASP A 71 27.49 23.93 0.79
C ASP A 71 27.07 25.09 1.73
N SER A 72 27.44 25.02 3.02
CA SER A 72 27.25 26.13 3.95
C SER A 72 28.27 27.24 3.65
N GLU A 73 28.10 27.92 2.53
CA GLU A 73 28.72 29.24 2.37
C GLU A 73 28.03 30.21 3.34
N ASP A 74 28.83 30.93 4.14
CA ASP A 74 28.33 32.00 4.99
C ASP A 74 27.64 33.04 4.09
N PHE A 75 26.31 33.03 4.09
CA PHE A 75 25.52 33.96 3.30
C PHE A 75 25.65 35.37 3.90
N TYR A 76 26.71 36.09 3.53
CA TYR A 76 26.86 37.49 3.85
C TYR A 76 26.02 38.31 2.88
N ALA A 77 24.73 38.47 3.22
CA ALA A 77 23.91 39.51 2.62
C ALA A 77 24.46 40.88 3.04
N SER A 78 25.44 41.37 2.28
CA SER A 78 25.92 42.74 2.39
C SER A 78 24.88 43.63 1.71
N GLY A 79 24.27 44.52 2.49
CA GLY A 79 23.26 45.48 2.01
C GLY A 79 23.83 46.64 1.20
#